data_AF-A0A2M8J0B4-F1
#
_entry.id   AF-A0A2M8J0B4-F1
#
_cell.length_a   1.000
_cell.length_b   1.000
_cell.length_c   1.000
_cell.angle_alpha   90.00
_cell.angle_beta   90.00
_cell.angle_gamma   90.00
#
_symmetry.space_group_name_H-M   'P 1'
#
loop_
_entity.id
_entity.type
_entity.pdbx_description
1 polymer ?
#
loop_
_entity_poly.entity_id
_entity_poly.type
_entity_poly.pdbx_seq_one_letter_code
_entity_poly.pdbx_strand_id
1 'polypeptide(L)'
;MEDATLTTQAALLYPATPDLTFDELLTEINTFLTRRGEQALERSEMSSQHFVLFSNPRLHVSIALHATPLGARGLDQALAAAVTRAKGEDFDRLAADSPAHLRIAVGDGPHPMPIERPDAVQVRTKLRLLQEVLRLVT
;
A
#
# COMPACT_ATOMS: atom_id res chain seq x y z
N MET A 1 -19.55 -16.58 7.61
CA MET A 1 -18.16 -16.10 7.81
C MET A 1 -18.18 -14.69 7.29
N GLU A 2 -18.25 -13.68 8.16
CA GLU A 2 -18.33 -12.29 7.72
C GLU A 2 -17.09 -11.94 6.90
N ASP A 3 -17.29 -11.43 5.69
CA ASP A 3 -16.24 -10.87 4.84
C ASP A 3 -15.68 -9.63 5.56
N ALA A 4 -14.74 -9.87 6.48
CA ALA A 4 -13.98 -8.80 7.11
C ALA A 4 -13.32 -7.98 5.99
N THR A 5 -13.53 -6.67 5.99
CA THR A 5 -12.86 -5.68 5.15
C THR A 5 -11.35 -5.82 5.30
N LEU A 6 -10.75 -6.69 4.49
CA LEU A 6 -9.35 -7.04 4.61
C LEU A 6 -8.52 -6.03 3.84
N THR A 7 -7.98 -5.04 4.55
CA THR A 7 -6.94 -4.16 4.01
C THR A 7 -5.64 -4.95 3.98
N THR A 8 -5.06 -5.12 2.79
CA THR A 8 -3.76 -5.78 2.64
C THR A 8 -2.67 -4.72 2.71
N GLN A 9 -1.63 -4.95 3.52
CA GLN A 9 -0.58 -3.96 3.77
C GLN A 9 0.82 -4.55 3.52
N ALA A 10 1.77 -3.67 3.19
CA ALA A 10 3.18 -3.99 3.13
C ALA A 10 4.02 -2.82 3.65
N ALA A 11 5.21 -3.14 4.17
CA ALA A 11 6.24 -2.15 4.51
C ALA A 11 7.54 -2.53 3.79
N LEU A 12 8.22 -1.53 3.21
CA LEU A 12 9.52 -1.67 2.55
C LEU A 12 10.54 -0.79 3.26
N LEU A 13 11.72 -1.34 3.47
CA LEU A 13 12.82 -0.68 4.17
C LEU A 13 13.83 -0.17 3.15
N TYR A 14 14.28 1.07 3.29
CA TYR A 14 15.24 1.69 2.39
C TYR A 14 16.42 2.31 3.15
N PRO A 15 17.62 2.33 2.53
CA PRO A 15 18.78 3.03 3.08
C PRO A 15 18.65 4.57 3.02
N ALA A 16 17.71 5.10 2.23
CA ALA A 16 17.33 6.50 2.15
C ALA A 16 15.89 6.61 1.61
N THR A 17 15.18 7.71 1.86
CA THR A 17 13.83 7.89 1.32
C THR A 17 13.86 7.80 -0.21
N PRO A 18 13.10 6.89 -0.84
CA PRO A 18 13.08 6.77 -2.29
C PRO A 18 12.44 8.01 -2.92
N ASP A 19 12.97 8.42 -4.07
CA ASP A 19 12.35 9.46 -4.90
C ASP A 19 11.25 8.82 -5.76
N LEU A 20 10.00 8.98 -5.34
CA LEU A 20 8.84 8.40 -6.01
C LEU A 20 7.99 9.48 -6.67
N THR A 21 7.82 9.38 -7.98
CA THR A 21 6.87 10.21 -8.71
C THR A 21 5.48 9.59 -8.64
N PHE A 22 4.61 10.13 -7.77
CA PHE A 22 3.26 9.58 -7.58
C PHE A 22 2.39 9.58 -8.85
N ASP A 23 2.59 10.52 -9.77
CA ASP A 23 1.80 10.58 -11.01
C ASP A 23 2.23 9.49 -12.01
N GLU A 24 3.52 9.13 -12.05
CA GLU A 24 4.03 7.98 -12.82
C GLU A 24 3.51 6.67 -12.22
N LEU A 25 3.55 6.54 -10.89
CA LEU A 25 2.97 5.40 -10.18
C LEU A 25 1.48 5.24 -10.49
N LEU A 26 0.70 6.33 -10.44
CA LEU A 26 -0.72 6.28 -10.78
C LEU A 26 -0.95 5.82 -12.22
N THR A 27 -0.13 6.29 -13.16
CA THR A 27 -0.23 5.91 -14.58
C THR A 27 0.02 4.42 -14.77
N GLU A 28 1.05 3.86 -14.14
CA GLU A 28 1.36 2.43 -14.20
C GLU A 28 0.30 1.57 -13.50
N ILE A 29 -0.16 2.00 -12.32
CA ILE A 29 -1.25 1.32 -11.59
C ILE A 29 -2.53 1.29 -12.43
N ASN A 30 -2.91 2.42 -13.04
CA ASN A 30 -4.10 2.49 -13.89
C ASN A 30 -3.93 1.66 -15.17
N THR A 31 -2.74 1.62 -15.76
CA THR A 31 -2.43 0.72 -16.88
C THR A 31 -2.64 -0.74 -16.49
N PHE A 32 -2.21 -1.14 -15.30
CA PHE A 32 -2.45 -2.48 -14.75
C PHE A 32 -3.94 -2.77 -14.55
N LEU A 33 -4.70 -1.83 -13.97
CA LEU A 33 -6.13 -2.00 -13.69
C LEU A 33 -6.97 -2.08 -14.98
N THR A 34 -6.73 -1.18 -15.94
CA THR A 34 -7.46 -1.14 -17.21
C THR A 34 -7.27 -2.42 -18.02
N ARG A 35 -6.06 -3.01 -18.03
CA ARG A 35 -5.80 -4.31 -18.68
C ARG A 35 -6.62 -5.47 -18.10
N ARG A 36 -7.22 -5.28 -16.92
CA ARG A 36 -8.03 -6.27 -16.20
C ARG A 36 -9.52 -5.92 -16.19
N GLY A 37 -9.92 -4.85 -16.87
CA GLY A 37 -11.30 -4.36 -16.88
C GLY A 37 -11.73 -3.68 -15.58
N GLU A 38 -10.78 -3.27 -14.73
CA GLU A 38 -11.06 -2.56 -13.49
C GLU A 38 -11.09 -1.04 -13.73
N GLN A 39 -11.86 -0.32 -12.92
CA GLN A 39 -11.95 1.13 -12.98
C GLN A 39 -10.61 1.77 -12.56
N ALA A 40 -10.19 2.83 -13.26
CA ALA A 40 -9.03 3.61 -12.88
C ALA A 40 -9.19 4.23 -11.48
N LEU A 41 -8.06 4.45 -10.81
CA LEU A 41 -7.97 5.20 -9.57
C LEU A 41 -7.68 6.67 -9.90
N GLU A 42 -8.13 7.55 -9.01
CA GLU A 42 -7.86 8.98 -9.03
C GLU A 42 -7.06 9.38 -7.79
N ARG A 43 -6.21 10.40 -7.93
CA ARG A 43 -5.44 10.94 -6.81
C ARG A 43 -6.33 11.83 -5.95
N SER A 44 -6.41 11.51 -4.65
CA SER A 44 -7.12 12.31 -3.66
C SER A 44 -6.40 13.63 -3.37
N GLU A 45 -7.17 14.68 -3.11
CA GLU A 45 -6.69 15.99 -2.65
C GLU A 45 -5.95 15.91 -1.30
N MET A 46 -6.16 14.83 -0.51
CA MET A 46 -5.45 14.59 0.75
C MET A 46 -3.98 14.18 0.54
N SER A 47 -3.53 14.05 -0.71
CA SER A 47 -2.16 13.66 -1.04
C SER A 47 -1.17 14.81 -0.80
N SER A 48 0.06 14.45 -0.46
CA SER A 48 1.19 15.36 -0.24
C SER A 48 2.44 14.81 -0.95
N GLN A 49 3.61 15.39 -0.65
CA GLN A 49 4.90 14.88 -1.15
C GLN A 49 5.32 13.55 -0.50
N HIS A 50 4.86 13.28 0.73
CA HIS A 50 5.27 12.09 1.50
C HIS A 50 4.13 11.09 1.70
N PHE A 51 2.98 11.35 1.10
CA PHE A 51 1.80 10.51 1.21
C PHE A 51 0.95 10.67 -0.03
N VAL A 52 0.45 9.57 -0.60
CA VAL A 52 -0.55 9.62 -1.65
C VAL A 52 -1.67 8.65 -1.36
N LEU A 53 -2.88 9.07 -1.72
CA LEU A 53 -4.06 8.23 -1.71
C LEU A 53 -4.67 8.21 -3.11
N PHE A 54 -4.66 7.04 -3.72
CA PHE A 54 -5.38 6.76 -4.96
C PHE A 54 -6.67 6.03 -4.62
N SER A 55 -7.79 6.44 -5.20
CA SER A 55 -9.08 5.82 -4.93
C SER A 55 -10.03 5.85 -6.09
N ASN A 56 -10.95 4.89 -6.10
CA ASN A 56 -12.19 4.92 -6.87
C ASN A 56 -13.33 4.41 -5.96
N PRO A 57 -14.58 4.27 -6.45
CA PRO A 57 -15.70 3.81 -5.63
C PRO A 57 -15.59 2.39 -5.07
N ARG A 58 -14.56 1.61 -5.44
CA ARG A 58 -14.39 0.20 -5.01
C ARG A 58 -13.08 -0.06 -4.30
N LEU A 59 -12.01 0.65 -4.66
CA LEU A 59 -10.64 0.38 -4.23
C LEU A 59 -9.96 1.66 -3.77
N HIS A 60 -9.05 1.50 -2.83
CA HIS A 60 -8.03 2.52 -2.56
C HIS A 60 -6.64 1.90 -2.44
N VAL A 61 -5.64 2.71 -2.78
CA VAL A 61 -4.22 2.45 -2.55
C VAL A 61 -3.66 3.66 -1.81
N SER A 62 -3.07 3.45 -0.64
CA SER A 62 -2.31 4.48 0.05
C SER A 62 -0.83 4.12 0.11
N ILE A 63 0.02 5.12 -0.11
CA ILE A 63 1.47 5.00 -0.03
C ILE A 63 1.97 6.12 0.87
N ALA A 64 2.69 5.77 1.93
CA ALA A 64 3.29 6.72 2.86
C ALA A 64 4.80 6.54 2.90
N LEU A 65 5.53 7.65 2.75
CA LEU A 65 6.98 7.75 2.83
C LEU A 65 7.39 8.30 4.19
N HIS A 66 8.29 7.60 4.86
CA HIS A 66 8.77 7.99 6.18
C HIS A 66 10.30 8.06 6.17
N ALA A 67 10.84 9.24 6.49
CA ALA A 67 12.28 9.45 6.69
C ALA A 67 12.72 9.10 8.11
N THR A 68 12.18 8.00 8.63
CA THR A 68 12.55 7.42 9.93
C THR A 68 12.49 5.90 9.85
N PRO A 69 13.17 5.19 10.77
CA PRO A 69 12.99 3.75 10.93
C PRO A 69 11.53 3.36 11.13
N LEU A 70 11.19 2.12 10.77
CA LEU A 70 9.83 1.58 10.89
C LEU A 70 9.33 1.57 12.34
N GLY A 71 10.26 1.39 13.29
CA GLY A 71 9.99 1.29 14.73
C GLY A 71 9.26 0.00 15.10
N ALA A 72 9.25 -0.33 16.40
CA ALA A 72 8.70 -1.59 16.91
C ALA A 72 7.22 -1.82 16.53
N ARG A 73 6.39 -0.77 16.62
CA ARG A 73 4.96 -0.88 16.28
C ARG A 73 4.72 -1.08 14.77
N GLY A 74 5.52 -0.45 13.91
CA GLY A 74 5.44 -0.66 12.47
C GLY A 74 5.92 -2.07 12.08
N LEU A 75 6.94 -2.57 12.79
CA LEU A 75 7.46 -3.92 12.66
C LEU A 75 6.41 -4.98 13.03
N ASP A 76 5.74 -4.83 14.17
CA ASP A 76 4.65 -5.71 14.60
C ASP A 76 3.53 -5.80 13.54
N GLN A 77 3.17 -4.66 12.95
CA GLN A 77 2.16 -4.59 11.88
C GLN A 77 2.63 -5.26 10.59
N ALA A 78 3.90 -5.10 10.22
CA ALA A 78 4.46 -5.75 9.03
C ALA A 78 4.54 -7.28 9.19
N LEU A 79 4.87 -7.77 10.40
CA LEU A 79 4.91 -9.19 10.72
C LEU A 79 3.51 -9.82 10.75
N ALA A 80 2.48 -9.06 11.13
CA ALA A 80 1.10 -9.49 11.12
C ALA A 80 0.45 -9.47 9.72
N ALA A 81 1.05 -8.80 8.73
CA ALA A 81 0.52 -8.71 7.38
C ALA A 81 0.63 -10.06 6.63
N ALA A 82 -0.40 -10.40 5.85
CA ALA A 82 -0.53 -11.68 5.15
C ALA A 82 0.57 -11.98 4.10
N VAL A 83 1.39 -10.97 3.75
CA VAL A 83 2.43 -11.06 2.73
C VAL A 83 3.73 -10.45 3.26
N THR A 84 4.51 -11.21 4.03
CA THR A 84 5.88 -10.83 4.42
C THR A 84 6.88 -11.76 3.74
N ARG A 85 7.61 -11.25 2.73
CA ARG A 85 8.69 -11.98 2.03
C ARG A 85 10.00 -12.02 2.83
N ALA A 86 10.15 -11.21 3.87
CA ALA A 86 11.32 -11.18 4.74
C ALA A 86 10.95 -11.74 6.12
N LYS A 87 11.18 -13.04 6.32
CA LYS A 87 11.28 -13.65 7.66
C LYS A 87 12.66 -14.29 7.75
N GLY A 88 13.56 -13.68 8.52
CA GLY A 88 14.93 -14.15 8.76
C GLY A 88 15.54 -13.41 9.95
N GLU A 89 16.62 -13.95 10.52
CA GLU A 89 17.30 -13.47 11.75
C GLU A 89 17.74 -11.98 11.68
N ASP A 90 17.86 -11.42 10.48
CA ASP A 90 18.28 -10.03 10.27
C ASP A 90 17.12 -9.01 10.17
N PHE A 91 15.85 -9.43 10.19
CA PHE A 91 14.73 -8.52 9.90
C PHE A 91 14.55 -7.43 10.97
N ASP A 92 14.62 -7.79 12.24
CA ASP A 92 14.49 -6.84 13.35
C ASP A 92 15.62 -5.81 13.32
N ARG A 93 16.85 -6.26 12.98
CA ARG A 93 18.00 -5.40 12.80
C ARG A 93 17.82 -4.46 11.61
N LEU A 94 17.43 -4.98 10.45
CA LEU A 94 17.17 -4.17 9.25
C LEU A 94 16.05 -3.16 9.48
N ALA A 95 15.00 -3.52 10.22
CA ALA A 95 13.89 -2.62 10.55
C ALA A 95 14.29 -1.50 11.51
N ALA A 96 15.25 -1.75 12.41
CA ALA A 96 15.82 -0.75 13.30
C ALA A 96 16.84 0.16 12.61
N ASP A 97 17.68 -0.41 11.73
CA ASP A 97 18.82 0.27 11.12
C ASP A 97 18.48 1.02 9.83
N SER A 98 17.34 0.71 9.20
CA SER A 98 16.91 1.40 7.97
C SER A 98 16.39 2.80 8.29
N PRO A 99 17.01 3.87 7.78
CA PRO A 99 16.64 5.23 8.13
C PRO A 99 15.34 5.69 7.46
N ALA A 100 14.84 4.95 6.47
CA ALA A 100 13.59 5.25 5.79
C ALA A 100 12.76 3.99 5.56
N HIS A 101 11.44 4.17 5.52
CA HIS A 101 10.52 3.12 5.13
C HIS A 101 9.33 3.67 4.35
N LEU A 102 8.72 2.78 3.58
CA LEU A 102 7.53 3.02 2.81
C LEU A 102 6.43 2.07 3.30
N ARG A 103 5.21 2.59 3.50
CA ARG A 103 4.03 1.78 3.80
C ARG A 103 3.06 1.81 2.63
N ILE A 104 2.59 0.65 2.19
CA ILE A 104 1.53 0.50 1.19
C ILE A 104 0.34 -0.15 1.85
N ALA A 105 -0.86 0.37 1.61
CA ALA A 105 -2.10 -0.32 1.92
C ALA A 105 -3.00 -0.35 0.69
N VAL A 106 -3.62 -1.49 0.46
CA VAL A 106 -4.68 -1.68 -0.54
C VAL A 106 -5.93 -2.18 0.17
N GLY A 107 -7.02 -1.45 0.02
CA GLY A 107 -8.27 -1.77 0.68
C GLY A 107 -9.48 -1.46 -0.19
N ASP A 108 -10.65 -1.68 0.40
CA ASP A 108 -11.93 -1.33 -0.21
C ASP A 108 -12.07 0.20 -0.18
N GLY A 109 -12.57 0.80 -1.26
CA GLY A 109 -12.67 2.24 -1.45
C GLY A 109 -14.09 2.69 -1.72
N PRO A 110 -14.40 4.00 -1.68
CA PRO A 110 -13.42 5.08 -1.58
C PRO A 110 -12.89 5.25 -0.14
N HIS A 111 -11.73 5.91 0.01
CA HIS A 111 -11.19 6.30 1.31
C HIS A 111 -11.10 7.84 1.39
N PRO A 112 -11.58 8.49 2.46
CA PRO A 112 -12.29 7.91 3.60
C PRO A 112 -13.61 7.24 3.19
N MET A 113 -13.96 6.17 3.91
CA MET A 113 -15.12 5.34 3.58
C MET A 113 -16.42 6.14 3.78
N PRO A 114 -17.33 6.15 2.79
CA PRO A 114 -18.64 6.74 2.94
C PRO A 114 -19.46 5.98 4.00
N ILE A 115 -20.55 6.60 4.47
CA ILE A 115 -21.45 6.01 5.46
C ILE A 115 -22.02 4.68 4.94
N GLU A 116 -22.39 4.63 3.67
CA GLU A 116 -22.74 3.40 2.96
C GLU A 116 -21.46 2.68 2.51
N ARG A 117 -21.20 1.50 3.07
CA ARG A 117 -20.03 0.72 2.69
C ARG A 117 -20.23 0.09 1.31
N PRO A 118 -19.28 0.26 0.39
CA PRO A 118 -19.31 -0.42 -0.89
C PRO A 118 -19.08 -1.92 -0.71
N ASP A 119 -19.48 -2.70 -1.72
CA ASP A 119 -19.27 -4.14 -1.74
C ASP A 119 -17.79 -4.48 -1.56
N ALA A 120 -17.51 -5.45 -0.69
CA ALA A 120 -16.16 -5.90 -0.42
C ALA A 120 -15.48 -6.37 -1.71
N VAL A 121 -14.28 -5.85 -1.99
CA VAL A 121 -13.50 -6.33 -3.12
C VAL A 121 -12.83 -7.65 -2.76
N GLN A 122 -12.83 -8.58 -3.70
CA GLN A 122 -12.17 -9.87 -3.54
C GLN A 122 -10.71 -9.70 -3.07
N VAL A 123 -10.33 -10.42 -2.03
CA VAL A 123 -8.98 -10.38 -1.44
C VAL A 123 -7.89 -10.61 -2.50
N ARG A 124 -8.14 -11.51 -3.47
CA ARG A 124 -7.19 -11.78 -4.57
C ARG A 124 -6.94 -10.56 -5.45
N THR A 125 -7.92 -9.69 -5.66
CA THR A 125 -7.77 -8.45 -6.42
C THR A 125 -6.91 -7.46 -5.65
N LYS A 126 -7.17 -7.29 -4.34
CA LYS A 126 -6.35 -6.44 -3.45
C LYS A 126 -4.90 -6.92 -3.37
N LEU A 127 -4.67 -8.23 -3.24
CA LEU A 127 -3.33 -8.83 -3.22
C LEU A 127 -2.56 -8.62 -4.53
N ARG A 128 -3.21 -8.77 -5.68
CA ARG A 128 -2.59 -8.55 -6.99
C ARG A 128 -2.21 -7.08 -7.18
N LEU A 129 -3.08 -6.17 -6.77
CA LEU A 129 -2.79 -4.73 -6.82
C LEU A 129 -1.64 -4.38 -5.87
N LEU A 130 -1.62 -4.91 -4.64
CA LEU A 130 -0.49 -4.73 -3.72
C LEU A 130 0.84 -5.23 -4.33
N GLN A 131 0.83 -6.41 -4.96
CA GLN A 131 2.02 -6.96 -5.65
C GLN A 131 2.49 -6.07 -6.79
N GLU A 132 1.56 -5.47 -7.54
CA GLU A 132 1.92 -4.54 -8.61
C GLU A 132 2.54 -3.27 -8.06
N VAL A 133 1.94 -2.67 -7.03
CA VAL A 133 2.49 -1.47 -6.37
C VAL A 133 3.88 -1.78 -5.81
N LEU A 134 4.05 -2.95 -5.16
CA LEU A 134 5.36 -3.39 -4.67
C LEU A 134 6.41 -3.43 -5.79
N ARG A 135 6.07 -3.99 -6.96
CA ARG A 135 6.97 -4.06 -8.12
C ARG A 135 7.41 -2.68 -8.62
N LEU A 136 6.54 -1.67 -8.49
CA LEU A 136 6.79 -0.32 -8.99
C LEU A 136 7.64 0.53 -8.04
N VAL A 137 7.72 0.17 -6.76
CA VAL A 137 8.49 0.93 -5.75
C VAL A 137 9.81 0.27 -5.38
N THR A 138 10.04 -1.00 -5.75
CA THR A 138 11.32 -1.73 -5.59
C THR A 138 12.22 -1.58 -6.80
#